data_AF-A0A857FM89-F1
#
_entry.id   AF-A0A857FM89-F1
#
_cell.length_a   1.000
_cell.length_b   1.000
_cell.length_c   1.000
_cell.angle_alpha   90.00
_cell.angle_beta   90.00
_cell.angle_gamma   90.00
#
_symmetry.space_group_name_H-M   'P 1'
#
loop_
_entity.id
_entity.type
_entity.pdbx_description
1 polymer ?
#
loop_
_entity_poly.entity_id
_entity_poly.type
_entity_poly.pdbx_seq_one_letter_code
_entity_poly.pdbx_strand_id
1 'polypeptide(L)'
;MNETMVALHRAKRKFPTLATYKARWKKKARALTQVQRQQALDMLRAGEACEQVQHALKIDRATVLGIIELCTVRTVTTSLKEVAP
;
A
#
# COMPACT_ATOMS: atom_id res chain seq x y z
N MET A 1 21.40 29.80 -18.50
CA MET A 1 20.53 29.30 -17.42
C MET A 1 21.44 28.79 -16.31
N ASN A 2 21.44 29.46 -15.16
CA ASN A 2 22.45 29.29 -14.10
C ASN A 2 22.44 27.87 -13.52
N GLU A 3 23.57 27.15 -13.58
CA GLU A 3 23.72 25.78 -13.06
C GLU A 3 23.32 25.68 -11.59
N THR A 4 23.52 26.76 -10.83
CA THR A 4 23.10 26.94 -9.43
C THR A 4 21.59 26.83 -9.25
N MET A 5 20.78 27.36 -10.18
CA MET A 5 19.31 27.30 -10.13
C MET A 5 18.79 25.89 -10.44
N VAL A 6 19.48 25.15 -11.31
CA VAL A 6 19.17 23.75 -11.64
C VAL A 6 19.54 22.84 -10.48
N ALA A 7 20.69 23.06 -9.84
CA ALA A 7 21.10 22.35 -8.63
C ALA A 7 20.14 22.59 -7.46
N LEU A 8 19.69 23.85 -7.26
CA LEU A 8 18.70 24.18 -6.22
C LEU A 8 17.34 23.52 -6.50
N HIS A 9 16.91 23.45 -7.76
CA HIS A 9 15.71 22.71 -8.15
C HIS A 9 15.84 21.19 -7.96
N ARG A 10 17.01 20.61 -8.23
CA ARG A 10 17.31 19.20 -7.96
C ARG A 10 17.31 18.90 -6.46
N ALA A 11 17.93 19.76 -5.66
CA ALA A 11 17.97 19.63 -4.20
C ALA A 11 16.59 19.84 -3.54
N LYS A 12 15.73 20.68 -4.13
CA LYS A 12 14.33 20.87 -3.70
C LYS A 12 13.40 19.73 -4.11
N ARG A 13 13.78 18.83 -5.02
CA ARG A 13 13.02 17.60 -5.27
C ARG A 13 13.21 16.66 -4.09
N LYS A 14 12.35 16.79 -3.10
CA LYS A 14 12.17 15.77 -2.06
C LYS A 14 11.73 14.50 -2.77
N PHE A 15 12.65 13.56 -2.95
CA PHE A 15 12.29 12.22 -3.41
C PHE A 15 11.29 11.64 -2.41
N PRO A 16 10.13 11.13 -2.86
CA PRO A 16 9.15 10.56 -1.96
C PRO A 16 9.82 9.43 -1.18
N THR A 17 9.66 9.43 0.15
CA THR A 17 10.21 8.36 0.97
C THR A 17 9.36 7.10 0.83
N LEU A 18 9.91 5.95 1.21
CA LEU A 18 9.14 4.70 1.35
C LEU A 18 7.90 4.90 2.23
N ALA A 19 7.99 5.71 3.29
CA ALA A 19 6.86 6.06 4.14
C ALA A 19 5.78 6.84 3.36
N THR A 20 6.17 7.79 2.51
CA THR A 20 5.23 8.52 1.63
C THR A 20 4.52 7.58 0.65
N TYR A 21 5.25 6.62 0.05
CA TYR A 21 4.65 5.61 -0.83
C TYR A 21 3.66 4.71 -0.08
N LYS A 22 4.06 4.15 1.07
CA LYS A 22 3.18 3.31 1.91
C LYS A 22 1.93 4.05 2.37
N ALA A 23 2.05 5.32 2.74
CA ALA A 23 0.90 6.14 3.10
C ALA A 23 -0.07 6.30 1.92
N ARG A 24 0.45 6.52 0.70
CA ARG A 24 -0.37 6.60 -0.52
C ARG A 24 -1.06 5.27 -0.83
N TRP A 25 -0.36 4.14 -0.68
CA TRP A 25 -0.94 2.81 -0.88
C TRP A 25 -2.09 2.53 0.10
N LYS A 26 -1.87 2.78 1.40
CA LYS A 26 -2.91 2.65 2.43
C LYS A 26 -4.12 3.54 2.13
N LYS A 27 -3.90 4.77 1.65
CA LYS A 27 -4.99 5.67 1.24
C LYS A 27 -5.84 5.06 0.13
N LYS A 28 -5.21 4.51 -0.92
CA LYS A 28 -5.93 3.84 -2.02
C LYS A 28 -6.72 2.63 -1.54
N ALA A 29 -6.12 1.76 -0.73
CA ALA A 29 -6.79 0.58 -0.22
C ALA A 29 -7.98 0.90 0.71
N ARG A 30 -7.93 2.02 1.45
CA ARG A 30 -9.07 2.53 2.24
C ARG A 30 -10.24 3.02 1.38
N ALA A 31 -9.99 3.44 0.15
CA ALA A 31 -11.05 3.89 -0.77
C ALA A 31 -11.88 2.73 -1.35
N LEU A 32 -11.38 1.49 -1.29
CA LEU A 32 -12.15 0.31 -1.68
C LEU A 32 -13.33 0.06 -0.73
N THR A 33 -14.31 -0.71 -1.18
CA THR A 33 -15.35 -1.22 -0.27
C THR A 33 -14.77 -2.29 0.64
N GLN A 34 -15.44 -2.58 1.77
CA GLN A 34 -15.04 -3.68 2.65
C GLN A 34 -15.04 -5.03 1.92
N VAL A 35 -16.02 -5.27 1.05
CA VAL A 35 -16.14 -6.49 0.26
C VAL A 35 -14.94 -6.65 -0.69
N GLN A 36 -14.58 -5.59 -1.42
CA GLN A 36 -13.41 -5.63 -2.32
C GLN A 36 -12.10 -5.87 -1.57
N ARG A 37 -11.94 -5.26 -0.38
CA ARG A 37 -10.77 -5.52 0.47
C ARG A 37 -10.72 -6.97 0.94
N GLN A 38 -11.86 -7.53 1.32
CA GLN A 38 -11.95 -8.91 1.79
C GLN A 38 -11.63 -9.89 0.67
N GLN A 39 -12.24 -9.70 -0.51
CA GLN A 39 -11.97 -10.52 -1.68
C GLN A 39 -10.49 -10.48 -2.09
N ALA A 40 -9.86 -9.30 -2.11
CA ALA A 40 -8.43 -9.18 -2.39
C ALA A 40 -7.57 -9.96 -1.38
N LEU A 41 -7.91 -9.85 -0.10
CA LEU A 41 -7.22 -10.56 0.97
C LEU A 41 -7.37 -12.07 0.84
N ASP A 42 -8.56 -12.55 0.50
CA ASP A 42 -8.84 -13.98 0.35
C ASP A 42 -8.07 -14.57 -0.84
N MET A 43 -7.99 -13.84 -1.96
CA MET A 43 -7.14 -14.21 -3.10
C MET A 43 -5.66 -14.27 -2.70
N LEU A 44 -5.15 -13.26 -2.00
CA LEU A 44 -3.75 -13.23 -1.53
C LEU A 44 -3.45 -14.40 -0.57
N ARG A 45 -4.41 -14.77 0.30
CA ARG A 45 -4.30 -15.92 1.20
C ARG A 45 -4.35 -17.26 0.47
N ALA A 46 -5.07 -17.32 -0.65
CA ALA A 46 -5.07 -18.49 -1.54
C ALA A 46 -3.77 -18.62 -2.36
N GLY A 47 -2.84 -17.67 -2.24
CA GLY A 47 -1.55 -17.69 -2.94
C GLY A 47 -1.58 -17.03 -4.32
N GLU A 48 -2.66 -16.34 -4.69
CA GLU A 48 -2.75 -15.61 -5.95
C GLU A 48 -1.71 -14.49 -6.01
N ALA A 49 -1.11 -14.31 -7.19
CA ALA A 49 -0.15 -13.25 -7.42
C ALA A 49 -0.83 -11.88 -7.40
N CYS A 50 -0.06 -10.83 -7.05
CA CYS A 50 -0.56 -9.46 -7.06
C CYS A 50 -1.13 -9.02 -8.41
N GLU A 51 -0.63 -9.58 -9.52
CA GLU A 51 -1.15 -9.30 -10.87
C GLU A 51 -2.55 -9.89 -11.08
N GLN A 52 -2.78 -11.12 -10.64
CA GLN A 52 -4.10 -11.76 -10.71
C GLN A 52 -5.13 -10.98 -9.88
N VAL A 53 -4.75 -10.51 -8.68
CA VAL A 53 -5.61 -9.66 -7.85
C VAL A 53 -5.93 -8.31 -8.53
N GLN A 54 -4.94 -7.69 -9.17
CA GLN A 54 -5.15 -6.46 -9.95
C GLN A 54 -6.18 -6.67 -11.06
N HIS A 55 -6.03 -7.75 -11.83
CA HIS A 55 -6.92 -8.05 -12.94
C HIS A 55 -8.33 -8.40 -12.48
N ALA A 56 -8.47 -9.25 -11.45
CA ALA A 56 -9.79 -9.66 -10.95
C ALA A 56 -10.59 -8.50 -10.37
N LEU A 57 -9.94 -7.58 -9.66
CA LEU A 57 -10.59 -6.45 -9.00
C LEU A 57 -10.53 -5.14 -9.80
N LYS A 58 -9.87 -5.14 -10.95
CA LYS A 58 -9.63 -3.95 -11.79
C LYS A 58 -9.00 -2.79 -11.01
N ILE A 59 -8.00 -3.09 -10.20
CA ILE A 59 -7.27 -2.11 -9.36
C ILE A 59 -5.79 -2.06 -9.71
N ASP A 60 -5.12 -0.96 -9.38
CA ASP A 60 -3.68 -0.83 -9.59
C ASP A 60 -2.84 -1.54 -8.52
N ARG A 61 -1.61 -1.93 -8.87
CA ARG A 61 -0.65 -2.59 -7.97
C ARG A 61 -0.47 -1.88 -6.63
N ALA A 62 -0.47 -0.55 -6.63
CA ALA A 62 -0.29 0.24 -5.41
C ALA A 62 -1.48 0.06 -4.44
N THR A 63 -2.67 -0.18 -4.97
CA THR A 63 -3.85 -0.53 -4.16
C THR A 63 -3.71 -1.91 -3.54
N VAL A 64 -3.25 -2.92 -4.29
CA VAL A 64 -2.98 -4.28 -3.75
C VAL A 64 -1.94 -4.25 -2.64
N LEU A 65 -0.83 -3.54 -2.84
CA LEU A 65 0.19 -3.35 -1.79
C LEU A 65 -0.37 -2.63 -0.56
N GLY A 66 -1.30 -1.69 -0.76
CA GLY A 66 -2.00 -1.02 0.32
C GLY A 66 -2.88 -1.96 1.15
N ILE A 67 -3.51 -2.94 0.51
CA ILE A 67 -4.33 -3.97 1.18
C ILE A 67 -3.42 -4.85 2.02
N ILE A 68 -2.31 -5.35 1.47
CA ILE A 68 -1.31 -6.12 2.21
C ILE A 68 -0.88 -5.34 3.46
N GLU A 69 -0.46 -4.08 3.30
CA GLU A 69 0.04 -3.27 4.41
C GLU A 69 -1.04 -2.95 5.47
N LEU A 70 -2.32 -2.86 5.10
CA LEU A 70 -3.42 -2.68 6.06
C LEU A 70 -3.72 -3.99 6.81
N CYS A 71 -3.74 -5.11 6.09
CA CYS A 71 -4.09 -6.42 6.62
C CYS A 71 -2.97 -7.01 7.48
N THR A 72 -1.69 -6.87 7.11
CA THR A 72 -0.55 -7.29 7.94
C THR A 72 -0.55 -6.56 9.27
N VAL A 73 -0.78 -5.23 9.29
CA VAL A 73 -0.86 -4.47 10.53
C VAL A 73 -2.03 -4.95 11.38
N ARG A 74 -3.22 -5.14 10.80
CA ARG A 74 -4.39 -5.60 11.55
C ARG A 74 -4.17 -6.99 12.15
N THR A 75 -3.62 -7.94 11.39
CA THR A 75 -3.32 -9.29 11.88
C THR A 75 -2.31 -9.24 13.03
N VAL A 76 -1.21 -8.48 12.89
CA VAL A 76 -0.23 -8.34 13.98
C VAL A 76 -0.85 -7.70 15.22
N THR A 77 -1.64 -6.63 15.07
CA THR A 77 -2.29 -5.98 16.22
C THR A 77 -3.32 -6.88 16.90
N THR A 78 -4.09 -7.67 16.15
CA THR A 78 -5.04 -8.62 16.72
C THR A 78 -4.30 -9.72 17.47
N SER A 79 -3.29 -10.35 16.87
CA SER A 79 -2.50 -11.39 17.54
C SER A 79 -1.80 -10.87 18.80
N LEU A 80 -1.28 -9.63 18.79
CA LEU A 80 -0.68 -9.03 20.00
C LEU A 80 -1.71 -8.77 21.11
N LYS A 81 -2.95 -8.42 20.77
CA LYS A 81 -4.03 -8.24 21.75
C LYS A 81 -4.53 -9.57 22.34
N GLU A 82 -4.48 -10.65 21.56
CA GLU A 82 -4.85 -11.99 22.02
C GLU A 82 -3.78 -12.61 22.92
N VAL A 83 -2.52 -12.15 22.82
CA VAL A 83 -1.37 -12.64 23.60
C VAL A 83 -1.10 -11.77 24.84
N ALA A 84 -1.60 -10.53 24.89
CA ALA A 84 -1.50 -9.67 26.06
C ALA A 84 -2.67 -9.93 27.04
N PRO A 85 -2.43 -10.45 28.26
CA PRO A 85 -3.46 -10.72 29.27
C PRO A 85 -4.10 -9.44 29.85
#